data_AF-A0AAV6KFF9-F1
#
_entry.id   AF-A0AAV6KFF9-F1
#
_cell.length_a   1.000
_cell.length_b   1.000
_cell.length_c   1.000
_cell.angle_alpha   90.00
_cell.angle_beta   90.00
_cell.angle_gamma   90.00
#
_symmetry.space_group_name_H-M   'P 1'
#
loop_
_entity.id
_entity.type
_entity.pdbx_description
1 polymer ?
#
loop_
_entity_poly.entity_id
_entity_poly.type
_entity_poly.pdbx_seq_one_letter_code
_entity_poly.pdbx_strand_id
1 'polypeptide(L)'
;MRSSLGAVIGRYPSSDGSAETGGIIKHNRKCRDVVFLVIFIAFWVGMIVNSSFGFNRGNPLRLTYGLDYKGNVCGDTHANPDLRQLELRYWLNPNQVYQSGLKNSQFTLDNARSICLLDCPIPSEDSLNWVCDYPEGDIRLSTNDWIDRNYDYFADLTPVLRNTSLQLQGPCYPVIFPSVNVYWSCQFIARASNVSLRHWQQMGGVSVVEDILIDKSIHKSVNSQSAVLKVE
;
A
#
# COMPACT_ATOMS: atom_id res chain seq x y z
N MET A 1 -67.31 -18.95 -29.87
CA MET A 1 -67.42 -20.10 -30.82
C MET A 1 -66.00 -20.39 -31.30
N ARG A 2 -65.29 -21.34 -30.68
CA ARG A 2 -65.10 -22.76 -31.07
C ARG A 2 -64.35 -22.98 -32.40
N SER A 3 -63.12 -23.50 -32.24
CA SER A 3 -62.27 -24.29 -33.17
C SER A 3 -61.77 -23.62 -34.45
N SER A 4 -60.57 -23.92 -34.99
CA SER A 4 -59.81 -25.17 -34.95
C SER A 4 -58.30 -24.94 -35.06
N LEU A 5 -57.51 -25.63 -34.23
CA LEU A 5 -56.08 -25.85 -34.41
C LEU A 5 -55.86 -26.72 -35.67
N GLY A 6 -55.08 -26.21 -36.64
CA GLY A 6 -54.63 -26.97 -37.78
C GLY A 6 -53.46 -27.86 -37.40
N ALA A 7 -53.63 -29.18 -37.52
CA ALA A 7 -52.59 -30.17 -37.32
C ALA A 7 -51.58 -30.12 -38.47
N VAL A 8 -50.31 -29.81 -38.16
CA VAL A 8 -49.20 -30.11 -39.07
C VAL A 8 -48.78 -31.55 -38.81
N ILE A 9 -49.07 -32.40 -39.80
CA ILE A 9 -48.78 -33.83 -39.85
C ILE A 9 -47.26 -34.03 -39.80
N GLY A 10 -46.75 -34.44 -38.63
CA GLY A 10 -45.42 -35.00 -38.51
C GLY A 10 -45.41 -36.41 -39.11
N ARG A 11 -44.69 -36.61 -40.22
CA ARG A 11 -44.42 -37.96 -40.75
C ARG A 11 -43.53 -38.71 -39.76
N TYR A 12 -44.08 -39.72 -39.09
CA TYR A 12 -43.29 -40.80 -38.53
C TYR A 12 -43.05 -41.84 -39.63
N PRO A 13 -41.81 -42.31 -39.85
CA PRO A 13 -41.61 -43.48 -40.70
C PRO A 13 -42.07 -44.72 -39.94
N SER A 14 -43.03 -45.45 -40.53
CA SER A 14 -43.44 -46.77 -40.07
C SER A 14 -42.27 -47.74 -40.06
N SER A 15 -42.13 -48.46 -38.95
CA SER A 15 -41.23 -49.59 -38.79
C SER A 15 -41.91 -50.82 -39.38
N ASP A 16 -41.41 -51.29 -40.53
CA ASP A 16 -41.61 -52.66 -40.99
C ASP A 16 -40.25 -53.36 -41.00
N GLY A 17 -40.21 -54.52 -40.34
CA GLY A 17 -39.00 -55.26 -40.04
C GLY A 17 -38.47 -56.05 -41.23
N SER A 18 -37.17 -55.93 -41.47
CA SER A 18 -36.34 -56.98 -42.05
C SER A 18 -34.93 -56.84 -41.49
N ALA A 19 -34.42 -57.93 -40.93
CA ALA A 19 -33.14 -58.01 -40.26
C ALA A 19 -31.98 -57.52 -41.15
N GLU A 20 -31.30 -56.47 -40.70
CA GLU A 20 -29.86 -56.34 -40.85
C GLU A 20 -29.27 -55.85 -39.54
N THR A 21 -28.50 -56.72 -38.91
CA THR A 21 -27.59 -56.42 -37.81
C THR A 21 -26.45 -55.55 -38.36
N GLY A 22 -26.73 -54.29 -38.68
CA GLY A 22 -25.85 -53.48 -39.52
C GLY A 22 -25.91 -52.00 -39.17
N GLY A 23 -25.05 -51.58 -38.23
CA GLY A 23 -24.69 -50.17 -38.07
C GLY A 23 -25.26 -49.50 -36.83
N ILE A 24 -24.79 -49.93 -35.64
CA ILE A 24 -24.50 -48.94 -34.58
C ILE A 24 -23.76 -47.81 -35.29
N ILE A 25 -24.30 -46.59 -35.31
CA ILE A 25 -23.60 -45.43 -35.86
C ILE A 25 -22.33 -45.26 -35.01
N LYS A 26 -21.26 -45.92 -35.42
CA LYS A 26 -19.95 -45.86 -34.81
C LYS A 26 -19.33 -44.57 -35.34
N HIS A 27 -19.88 -43.44 -34.88
CA HIS A 27 -19.24 -42.16 -35.12
C HIS A 27 -17.88 -42.24 -34.42
N ASN A 28 -16.82 -42.25 -35.22
CA ASN A 28 -15.46 -41.99 -34.79
C ASN A 28 -15.40 -40.53 -34.30
N ARG A 29 -15.95 -40.27 -33.10
CA ARG A 29 -15.92 -38.95 -32.46
C ARG A 29 -14.46 -38.66 -32.11
N LYS A 30 -13.76 -37.96 -33.01
CA LYS A 30 -12.41 -37.47 -32.72
C LYS A 30 -12.54 -36.35 -31.67
N CYS A 31 -11.86 -36.49 -30.53
CA CYS A 31 -11.79 -35.44 -29.52
C CYS A 31 -11.22 -34.17 -30.16
N ARG A 32 -12.07 -33.16 -30.36
CA ARG A 32 -11.69 -31.90 -31.03
C ARG A 32 -11.02 -30.89 -30.07
N ASP A 33 -10.75 -31.32 -28.85
CA ASP A 33 -10.39 -30.41 -27.76
C ASP A 33 -9.08 -30.77 -27.04
N VAL A 34 -8.23 -31.57 -27.67
CA VAL A 34 -6.92 -31.96 -27.10
C VAL A 34 -5.99 -30.75 -27.02
N VAL A 35 -6.04 -29.84 -27.99
CA VAL A 35 -5.19 -28.64 -28.01
C VAL A 35 -5.56 -27.68 -26.88
N PHE A 36 -6.85 -27.41 -26.65
CA PHE A 36 -7.27 -26.57 -25.54
C PHE A 36 -7.04 -27.24 -24.19
N LEU A 37 -7.17 -28.57 -24.08
CA LEU A 37 -6.78 -29.31 -22.88
C LEU A 37 -5.29 -29.10 -22.54
N VAL A 38 -4.41 -29.17 -23.54
CA VAL A 38 -2.96 -28.91 -23.35
C VAL A 38 -2.71 -27.47 -22.89
N ILE A 39 -3.38 -26.49 -23.51
CA ILE A 39 -3.26 -25.07 -23.11
C ILE A 39 -3.76 -24.85 -21.68
N PHE A 40 -4.88 -25.48 -21.31
CA PHE A 40 -5.45 -25.40 -19.97
C PHE A 40 -4.49 -25.98 -18.92
N ILE A 41 -3.90 -27.14 -19.19
CA ILE A 41 -2.89 -27.74 -18.30
C ILE A 41 -1.67 -26.83 -18.18
N ALA A 42 -1.17 -26.27 -19.29
CA ALA A 42 -0.04 -25.35 -19.27
C ALA A 42 -0.33 -24.09 -18.42
N PHE A 43 -1.55 -23.53 -18.52
CA PHE A 43 -1.99 -22.42 -17.69
C PHE A 43 -2.00 -22.77 -16.19
N TRP A 44 -2.54 -23.94 -15.83
CA TRP A 44 -2.55 -24.39 -14.44
C TRP A 44 -1.15 -24.62 -13.88
N VAL A 45 -0.25 -25.21 -14.67
CA VAL A 45 1.16 -25.34 -14.29
C VAL A 45 1.77 -23.97 -14.05
N GLY A 46 1.54 -23.00 -14.93
CA GLY A 46 1.98 -21.61 -14.74
C GLY A 46 1.46 -20.99 -13.44
N MET A 47 0.17 -21.16 -13.14
CA MET A 47 -0.43 -20.66 -11.90
C MET A 47 0.15 -21.32 -10.65
N ILE A 48 0.42 -22.62 -10.68
CA ILE A 48 1.04 -23.34 -9.56
C ILE A 48 2.48 -22.85 -9.32
N VAL A 49 3.27 -22.64 -10.39
CA VAL A 49 4.64 -22.12 -10.28
C VAL A 49 4.62 -20.71 -9.69
N ASN A 50 3.78 -19.82 -10.23
CA ASN A 50 3.66 -18.45 -9.73
C ASN A 50 3.19 -18.41 -8.27
N SER A 51 2.20 -19.25 -7.92
CA SER A 51 1.72 -19.36 -6.53
C SER A 51 2.81 -19.87 -5.61
N SER A 52 3.53 -20.93 -5.99
CA SER A 52 4.62 -21.48 -5.20
C SER A 52 5.72 -20.45 -4.97
N PHE A 53 6.11 -19.69 -5.99
CA PHE A 53 7.08 -18.60 -5.83
C PHE A 53 6.57 -17.53 -4.85
N GLY A 54 5.31 -17.09 -5.02
CA GLY A 54 4.68 -16.11 -4.13
C GLY A 54 4.62 -16.56 -2.67
N PHE A 55 4.26 -17.82 -2.40
CA PHE A 55 4.18 -18.35 -1.03
C PHE A 55 5.54 -18.62 -0.40
N ASN A 56 6.53 -19.10 -1.16
CA ASN A 56 7.84 -19.45 -0.62
C ASN A 56 8.80 -18.26 -0.47
N ARG A 57 8.66 -17.23 -1.33
CA ARG A 57 9.58 -16.09 -1.39
C ARG A 57 8.91 -14.76 -1.01
N GLY A 58 7.58 -14.69 -1.03
CA GLY A 58 6.84 -13.47 -0.74
C GLY A 58 6.83 -13.16 0.75
N ASN A 59 6.78 -11.86 1.06
CA ASN A 59 6.52 -11.37 2.41
C ASN A 59 5.07 -10.84 2.47
N PRO A 60 4.12 -11.53 3.15
CA PRO A 60 2.74 -11.07 3.23
C PRO A 60 2.60 -9.73 3.97
N LEU A 61 3.57 -9.34 4.81
CA LEU A 61 3.56 -8.07 5.54
C LEU A 61 3.54 -6.86 4.60
N ARG A 62 4.07 -6.99 3.36
CA ARG A 62 4.03 -5.91 2.35
C ARG A 62 2.62 -5.50 1.91
N LEU A 63 1.62 -6.34 2.16
CA LEU A 63 0.22 -6.06 1.79
C LEU A 63 -0.48 -5.17 2.83
N THR A 64 -0.06 -5.26 4.09
CA THR A 64 -0.73 -4.59 5.22
C THR A 64 0.10 -3.46 5.80
N TYR A 65 1.43 -3.58 5.80
CA TYR A 65 2.35 -2.61 6.38
C TYR A 65 2.93 -1.67 5.33
N GLY A 66 3.19 -0.44 5.76
CA GLY A 66 3.84 0.57 4.94
C GLY A 66 5.34 0.31 4.75
N LEU A 67 5.92 0.99 3.77
CA LEU A 67 7.36 1.07 3.59
C LEU A 67 7.90 2.35 4.25
N ASP A 68 9.15 2.31 4.73
CA ASP A 68 9.89 3.51 5.12
C ASP A 68 10.66 4.16 3.95
N TYR A 69 11.36 5.25 4.22
CA TYR A 69 12.19 5.99 3.25
C TYR A 69 13.38 5.18 2.71
N LYS A 70 13.69 4.03 3.31
CA LYS A 70 14.72 3.08 2.87
C LYS A 70 14.16 1.93 2.05
N GLY A 71 12.84 1.83 1.96
CA GLY A 71 12.15 0.73 1.28
C GLY A 71 12.00 -0.53 2.14
N ASN A 72 12.29 -0.46 3.44
CA ASN A 72 12.01 -1.55 4.38
C ASN A 72 10.54 -1.55 4.75
N VAL A 73 10.00 -2.73 5.04
CA VAL A 73 8.62 -2.88 5.53
C VAL A 73 8.59 -2.63 7.03
N CYS A 74 7.66 -1.80 7.50
CA CYS A 74 7.45 -1.63 8.94
C CYS A 74 7.07 -2.97 9.59
N GLY A 75 7.66 -3.28 10.75
CA GLY A 75 7.52 -4.59 11.40
C GLY A 75 8.46 -5.70 10.90
N ASP A 76 9.32 -5.44 9.90
CA ASP A 76 10.24 -6.46 9.38
C ASP A 76 11.48 -6.65 10.28
N THR A 77 11.70 -7.88 10.71
CA THR A 77 12.85 -8.28 11.54
C THR A 77 14.17 -8.34 10.77
N HIS A 78 14.12 -8.40 9.44
CA HIS A 78 15.31 -8.49 8.59
C HIS A 78 15.73 -7.14 8.00
N ALA A 79 14.99 -6.08 8.34
CA ALA A 79 15.31 -4.73 7.95
C ALA A 79 16.56 -4.21 8.68
N ASN A 80 17.19 -3.17 8.11
CA ASN A 80 18.27 -2.44 8.74
C ASN A 80 17.91 -0.93 8.79
N PRO A 81 17.64 -0.34 9.97
CA PRO A 81 17.68 -0.95 11.31
C PRO A 81 16.58 -2.02 11.54
N ASP A 82 16.67 -2.82 12.62
CA ASP A 82 15.64 -3.81 12.97
C ASP A 82 14.31 -3.11 13.28
N LEU A 83 13.28 -3.41 12.50
CA LEU A 83 11.97 -2.76 12.58
C LEU A 83 10.92 -3.63 13.28
N ARG A 84 11.28 -4.74 13.94
CA ARG A 84 10.27 -5.70 14.48
C ARG A 84 9.22 -5.06 15.39
N GLN A 85 9.59 -4.01 16.11
CA GLN A 85 8.68 -3.30 17.02
C GLN A 85 8.05 -2.07 16.33
N LEU A 86 8.69 -1.57 15.27
CA LEU A 86 8.30 -0.36 14.56
C LEU A 86 7.30 -0.71 13.45
N GLU A 87 6.05 -0.92 13.85
CA GLU A 87 4.99 -1.42 12.98
C GLU A 87 4.20 -0.31 12.26
N LEU A 88 4.25 0.93 12.72
CA LEU A 88 3.44 2.03 12.19
C LEU A 88 4.19 2.87 11.18
N ARG A 89 3.63 3.06 9.98
CA ARG A 89 4.16 4.02 9.01
C ARG A 89 3.71 5.44 9.34
N TYR A 90 4.65 6.38 9.44
CA TYR A 90 4.42 7.81 9.62
C TYR A 90 5.03 8.63 8.48
N TRP A 91 4.35 9.67 8.01
CA TRP A 91 4.89 10.61 7.01
C TRP A 91 5.57 11.78 7.69
N LEU A 92 6.85 11.98 7.40
CA LEU A 92 7.66 12.99 8.09
C LEU A 92 7.38 14.42 7.60
N ASN A 93 7.21 14.58 6.29
CA ASN A 93 7.08 15.89 5.67
C ASN A 93 5.62 16.18 5.26
N PRO A 94 4.90 17.06 5.98
CA PRO A 94 3.50 17.35 5.68
C PRO A 94 3.31 18.06 4.33
N ASN A 95 4.30 18.83 3.87
CA ASN A 95 4.23 19.51 2.57
C ASN A 95 4.29 18.51 1.40
N GLN A 96 5.06 17.42 1.53
CA GLN A 96 5.07 16.34 0.54
C GLN A 96 3.72 15.62 0.49
N VAL A 97 3.12 15.35 1.65
CA VAL A 97 1.78 14.75 1.73
C VAL A 97 0.72 15.67 1.11
N TYR A 98 0.78 16.98 1.36
CA TYR A 98 -0.09 17.96 0.72
C TYR A 98 0.08 17.95 -0.81
N GLN A 99 1.33 17.98 -1.29
CA GLN A 99 1.62 17.95 -2.74
C GLN A 99 1.06 16.70 -3.41
N SER A 100 1.02 15.55 -2.72
CA SER A 100 0.41 14.33 -3.25
C SER A 100 -1.11 14.40 -3.45
N GLY A 101 -1.78 15.33 -2.75
CA GLY A 101 -3.23 15.55 -2.88
C GLY A 101 -3.63 16.45 -4.05
N LEU A 102 -2.67 17.14 -4.67
CA LEU A 102 -2.93 18.07 -5.76
C LEU A 102 -3.27 17.31 -7.05
N LYS A 103 -4.35 17.69 -7.74
CA LYS A 103 -4.83 16.98 -8.95
C LYS A 103 -3.85 16.98 -10.13
N ASN A 104 -2.87 17.89 -10.14
CA ASN A 104 -1.93 18.10 -11.24
C ASN A 104 -0.45 17.91 -10.81
N SER A 105 -0.18 17.38 -9.62
CA SER A 105 1.21 17.09 -9.23
C SER A 105 1.65 15.75 -9.84
N GLN A 106 2.92 15.67 -10.27
CA GLN A 106 3.58 14.39 -10.56
C GLN A 106 4.01 13.66 -9.27
N PHE A 107 3.79 14.29 -8.12
CA PHE A 107 4.17 13.77 -6.82
C PHE A 107 3.03 12.91 -6.25
N THR A 108 3.32 11.66 -5.94
CA THR A 108 2.36 10.69 -5.40
C THR A 108 2.72 10.35 -3.95
N LEU A 109 1.77 9.84 -3.16
CA LEU A 109 1.97 9.63 -1.72
C LEU A 109 3.03 8.54 -1.41
N ASP A 110 3.27 7.61 -2.34
CA ASP A 110 4.38 6.65 -2.29
C ASP A 110 5.76 7.32 -2.37
N ASN A 111 5.85 8.51 -2.98
CA ASN A 111 7.09 9.30 -3.00
C ASN A 111 7.28 10.15 -1.74
N ALA A 112 6.24 10.27 -0.89
CA ALA A 112 6.35 11.02 0.35
C ALA A 112 7.25 10.27 1.34
N ARG A 113 8.22 10.98 1.91
CA ARG A 113 9.16 10.39 2.88
C ARG A 113 8.39 9.90 4.09
N SER A 114 8.55 8.62 4.40
CA SER A 114 7.91 7.96 5.54
C SER A 114 8.91 7.19 6.38
N ILE A 115 8.56 6.89 7.62
CA ILE A 115 9.39 6.19 8.60
C ILE A 115 8.53 5.25 9.43
N CYS A 116 9.12 4.21 10.02
CA CYS A 116 8.42 3.28 10.90
C CYS A 116 8.61 3.67 12.38
N LEU A 117 7.51 3.73 13.12
CA LEU A 117 7.43 4.12 14.54
C LEU A 117 6.65 3.06 15.36
N LEU A 118 6.75 3.13 16.69
CA LEU A 118 5.93 2.30 17.61
C LEU A 118 4.51 2.83 17.68
N ASP A 119 4.40 4.16 17.83
CA ASP A 119 3.15 4.88 18.03
C ASP A 119 3.10 6.13 17.16
N CYS A 120 1.88 6.57 16.84
CA CYS A 120 1.69 7.78 16.05
C CYS A 120 2.03 9.02 16.87
N PRO A 121 2.95 9.87 16.39
CA PRO A 121 3.39 11.03 17.15
C PRO A 121 2.26 12.06 17.24
N ILE A 122 2.16 12.68 18.41
CA ILE A 122 1.21 13.75 18.70
C ILE A 122 1.95 15.06 19.00
N PRO A 123 1.40 16.22 18.56
CA PRO A 123 1.89 17.53 18.95
C PRO A 123 1.90 17.69 20.47
N SER A 124 2.91 18.38 20.99
CA SER A 124 2.97 18.78 22.40
C SER A 124 2.08 20.00 22.65
N GLU A 125 1.56 20.12 23.88
CA GLU A 125 0.72 21.24 24.32
C GLU A 125 1.54 22.51 24.60
N ASP A 126 2.84 22.38 24.92
CA ASP A 126 3.70 23.47 25.38
C ASP A 126 5.00 23.64 24.58
N SER A 127 5.33 22.67 23.73
CA SER A 127 6.61 22.63 23.01
C SER A 127 6.44 22.12 21.58
N LEU A 128 7.54 22.09 20.82
CA LEU A 128 7.57 21.42 19.52
C LEU A 128 8.25 20.06 19.67
N ASN A 129 7.47 19.00 19.42
CA ASN A 129 7.98 17.64 19.31
C ASN A 129 8.62 17.43 17.93
N TRP A 130 9.63 16.58 17.87
CA TRP A 130 10.32 16.22 16.63
C TRP A 130 10.29 14.71 16.43
N VAL A 131 10.28 14.30 15.17
CA VAL A 131 10.61 12.95 14.75
C VAL A 131 11.80 13.04 13.82
N CYS A 132 12.88 12.36 14.18
CA CYS A 132 14.10 12.33 13.41
C CYS A 132 14.27 11.00 12.66
N ASP A 133 15.04 11.05 11.59
CA ASP A 133 15.44 9.87 10.81
C ASP A 133 16.17 8.84 11.70
N TYR A 134 16.29 7.59 11.23
CA TYR A 134 17.02 6.57 11.97
C TYR A 134 18.45 7.03 12.27
N PRO A 135 18.99 6.73 13.46
CA PRO A 135 20.30 7.22 13.88
C PRO A 135 21.41 6.52 13.09
N GLU A 136 21.91 7.17 12.05
CA GLU A 136 22.87 6.61 11.11
C GLU A 136 24.01 7.58 10.82
N GLY A 137 25.13 7.03 10.32
CA GLY A 137 26.31 7.82 9.98
C GLY A 137 26.98 8.42 11.20
N ASP A 138 27.02 9.75 11.27
CA ASP A 138 27.71 10.50 12.33
C ASP A 138 26.94 10.53 13.66
N ILE A 139 25.67 10.10 13.66
CA ILE A 139 24.82 10.06 14.84
C ILE A 139 25.18 8.81 15.67
N ARG A 140 25.84 9.02 16.80
CA ARG A 140 26.25 7.96 17.75
C ARG A 140 25.11 7.59 18.70
N LEU A 141 23.97 7.15 18.17
CA LEU A 141 22.79 6.76 18.95
C LEU A 141 22.33 5.37 18.50
N SER A 142 22.04 4.47 19.43
CA SER A 142 21.49 3.16 19.06
C SER A 142 20.01 3.29 18.69
N THR A 143 19.46 2.35 17.91
CA THR A 143 18.03 2.34 17.57
C THR A 143 17.14 2.28 18.81
N ASN A 144 17.55 1.54 19.84
CA ASN A 144 16.80 1.48 21.10
C ASN A 144 16.84 2.81 21.86
N ASP A 145 18.01 3.45 21.96
CA ASP A 145 18.10 4.76 22.62
C ASP A 145 17.32 5.83 21.84
N TRP A 146 17.26 5.72 20.51
CA TRP A 146 16.44 6.58 19.65
C TRP A 146 14.95 6.39 19.93
N ILE A 147 14.51 5.14 20.09
CA ILE A 147 13.14 4.81 20.52
C ILE A 147 12.85 5.39 21.93
N ASP A 148 13.76 5.20 22.88
CA ASP A 148 13.60 5.66 24.27
C ASP A 148 13.55 7.20 24.38
N ARG A 149 14.18 7.89 23.43
CA ARG A 149 14.11 9.35 23.28
C ARG A 149 12.88 9.82 22.50
N ASN A 150 11.89 8.95 22.28
CA ASN A 150 10.70 9.23 21.48
C ASN A 150 11.04 9.81 20.10
N TYR A 151 12.07 9.23 19.46
CA TYR A 151 12.55 9.57 18.12
C TYR A 151 13.18 10.95 17.97
N ASP A 152 13.45 11.66 19.07
CA ASP A 152 13.96 13.04 19.07
C ASP A 152 15.45 13.10 19.48
N TYR A 153 16.26 13.65 18.57
CA TYR A 153 17.63 14.11 18.84
C TYR A 153 17.92 15.47 18.21
N PHE A 154 16.88 16.27 17.92
CA PHE A 154 17.03 17.57 17.26
C PHE A 154 17.95 18.52 18.04
N ALA A 155 17.87 18.46 19.37
CA ALA A 155 18.74 19.22 20.27
C ALA A 155 20.23 18.82 20.17
N ASP A 156 20.54 17.62 19.69
CA ASP A 156 21.91 17.14 19.55
C ASP A 156 22.51 17.43 18.16
N LEU A 157 21.69 17.94 17.22
CA LEU A 157 22.13 18.25 15.86
C LEU A 157 23.09 19.43 15.78
N THR A 158 23.99 19.37 14.80
CA THR A 158 24.83 20.52 14.41
C THR A 158 23.96 21.68 13.87
N PRO A 159 24.44 22.94 13.95
CA PRO A 159 23.69 24.09 13.43
C PRO A 159 23.29 23.94 11.95
N VAL A 160 24.14 23.29 11.15
CA VAL A 160 23.86 23.03 9.72
C VAL A 160 22.68 22.07 9.56
N LEU A 161 22.69 20.95 10.29
CA LEU A 161 21.62 19.94 10.23
C LEU A 161 20.29 20.44 10.82
N ARG A 162 20.36 21.33 11.81
CA ARG A 162 19.17 22.02 12.32
C ARG A 162 18.55 22.91 11.25
N ASN A 163 19.37 23.66 10.51
CA ASN A 163 18.87 24.51 9.44
C ASN A 163 18.23 23.70 8.30
N THR A 164 18.81 22.56 7.91
CA THR A 164 18.19 21.67 6.91
C THR A 164 16.88 21.06 7.40
N SER A 165 16.80 20.72 8.69
CA SER A 165 15.57 20.24 9.34
C SER A 165 14.47 21.31 9.31
N LEU A 166 14.82 22.58 9.57
CA LEU A 166 13.91 23.74 9.45
C LEU A 166 13.39 23.97 8.01
N GLN A 167 14.13 23.50 7.00
CA GLN A 167 13.71 23.50 5.59
C GLN A 167 12.92 22.24 5.19
N LEU A 168 12.56 21.37 6.15
CA LEU A 168 11.91 20.07 5.92
C LEU A 168 12.71 19.15 4.97
N GLN A 169 14.05 19.24 5.02
CA GLN A 169 14.96 18.38 4.26
C GLN A 169 15.59 17.29 5.14
N GLY A 170 15.29 17.29 6.45
CA GLY A 170 15.82 16.37 7.43
C GLY A 170 17.13 16.83 8.07
N PRO A 171 17.68 16.06 9.02
CA PRO A 171 17.22 14.71 9.40
C PRO A 171 16.03 14.70 10.38
N CYS A 172 15.64 15.84 10.95
CA CYS A 172 14.51 15.93 11.89
C CYS A 172 13.35 16.72 11.31
N TYR A 173 12.13 16.33 11.67
CA TYR A 173 10.89 16.91 11.16
C TYR A 173 9.95 17.25 12.33
N PRO A 174 9.24 18.39 12.26
CA PRO A 174 8.39 18.84 13.36
C PRO A 174 7.05 18.07 13.37
N VAL A 175 6.58 17.72 14.56
CA VAL A 175 5.24 17.14 14.75
C VAL A 175 4.22 18.26 14.90
N ILE A 176 3.67 18.69 13.77
CA ILE A 176 2.73 19.83 13.69
C ILE A 176 1.28 19.34 13.65
N PHE A 177 1.02 18.26 12.93
CA PHE A 177 -0.31 17.69 12.77
C PHE A 177 -0.50 16.54 13.76
N PRO A 178 -1.62 16.51 14.51
CA PRO A 178 -1.98 15.34 15.27
C PRO A 178 -2.24 14.18 14.31
N SER A 179 -1.81 12.98 14.69
CA SER A 179 -1.94 11.79 13.87
C SER A 179 -2.56 10.63 14.66
N VAL A 180 -3.30 9.77 13.96
CA VAL A 180 -3.96 8.60 14.54
C VAL A 180 -3.65 7.35 13.75
N ASN A 181 -3.52 6.22 14.45
CA ASN A 181 -3.28 4.92 13.83
C ASN A 181 -4.55 4.44 13.10
N VAL A 182 -4.45 4.30 11.79
CA VAL A 182 -5.48 3.73 10.93
C VAL A 182 -4.82 2.71 10.01
N TYR A 183 -5.10 1.43 10.21
CA TYR A 183 -4.52 0.31 9.46
C TYR A 183 -2.98 0.39 9.36
N TRP A 184 -2.30 0.45 10.51
CA TRP A 184 -0.84 0.45 10.61
C TRP A 184 -0.15 1.65 9.93
N SER A 185 -0.90 2.73 9.72
CA SER A 185 -0.42 3.99 9.16
C SER A 185 -0.96 5.16 9.99
N CYS A 186 -0.09 6.13 10.29
CA CYS A 186 -0.43 7.33 11.02
C CYS A 186 -1.03 8.37 10.08
N GLN A 187 -2.35 8.55 10.14
CA GLN A 187 -3.05 9.53 9.32
C GLN A 187 -3.12 10.86 10.03
N PHE A 188 -2.80 11.95 9.33
CA PHE A 188 -2.93 13.30 9.87
C PHE A 188 -4.40 13.69 10.03
N ILE A 189 -4.72 14.29 11.16
CA ILE A 189 -6.00 14.97 11.37
C ILE A 189 -5.87 16.37 10.76
N ALA A 190 -6.88 16.80 10.00
CA ALA A 190 -6.83 17.96 9.10
C ALA A 190 -6.41 19.34 9.69
N ARG A 191 -6.17 19.47 11.00
CA ARG A 191 -5.80 20.75 11.65
C ARG A 191 -4.45 20.64 12.34
N ALA A 192 -3.56 21.59 12.05
CA ALA A 192 -2.30 21.74 12.75
C ALA A 192 -2.52 22.19 14.22
N SER A 193 -1.59 21.83 15.10
CA SER A 193 -1.53 22.39 16.45
C SER A 193 -1.05 23.83 16.39
N ASN A 194 -1.86 24.77 16.90
CA ASN A 194 -1.51 26.19 16.98
C ASN A 194 -0.21 26.42 17.75
N VAL A 195 0.03 25.63 18.81
CA VAL A 195 1.24 25.76 19.64
C VAL A 195 2.47 25.31 18.86
N SER A 196 2.41 24.10 18.30
CA SER A 196 3.52 23.53 17.54
C SER A 196 3.84 24.35 16.30
N LEU A 197 2.82 24.84 15.58
CA LEU A 197 2.99 25.72 14.42
C LEU A 197 3.63 27.05 14.80
N ARG A 198 3.21 27.66 15.93
CA ARG A 198 3.82 28.91 16.42
C ARG A 198 5.29 28.72 16.76
N HIS A 199 5.65 27.65 17.46
CA HIS A 199 7.04 27.35 17.77
C HIS A 199 7.87 27.08 16.51
N TRP A 200 7.32 26.35 15.55
CA TRP A 200 7.94 26.11 14.26
C TRP A 200 8.26 27.41 13.51
N GLN A 201 7.29 28.33 13.44
CA GLN A 201 7.47 29.64 12.82
C GLN A 201 8.50 30.51 13.56
N GLN A 202 8.48 30.49 14.90
CA GLN A 202 9.46 31.21 15.73
C GLN A 202 10.89 30.72 15.52
N MET A 203 11.07 29.45 15.20
CA MET A 203 12.38 28.87 14.86
C MET A 203 12.80 29.13 13.41
N GLY A 204 12.00 29.86 12.62
CA GLY A 204 12.31 30.15 11.22
C GLY A 204 12.07 28.98 10.27
N GLY A 205 11.18 28.05 10.65
CA GLY A 205 10.79 26.93 9.80
C GLY A 205 10.08 27.39 8.52
N VAL A 206 10.24 26.61 7.44
CA VAL A 206 9.56 26.87 6.16
C VAL A 206 8.04 26.79 6.31
N SER A 207 7.30 27.49 5.43
CA SER A 207 5.84 27.48 5.45
C SER A 207 5.27 26.07 5.31
N VAL A 208 4.38 25.69 6.23
CA VAL A 208 3.64 24.43 6.19
C VAL A 208 2.22 24.71 5.70
N VAL A 209 1.74 23.92 4.73
CA VAL A 209 0.41 24.12 4.16
C VAL A 209 -0.65 23.45 5.04
N GLU A 210 -1.56 24.25 5.62
CA GLU A 210 -2.64 23.78 6.50
C GLU A 210 -3.98 23.66 5.76
N ASP A 211 -4.08 22.70 4.84
CA ASP A 211 -5.31 22.50 4.05
C ASP A 211 -5.89 21.09 4.25
N ILE A 212 -7.22 20.98 4.15
CA ILE A 212 -8.02 19.75 4.19
C ILE A 212 -7.54 18.71 3.17
N LEU A 213 -6.84 19.17 2.12
CA LEU A 213 -6.23 18.29 1.12
C LEU A 213 -5.23 17.28 1.69
N ILE A 214 -4.61 17.56 2.84
CA ILE A 214 -3.72 16.60 3.53
C ILE A 214 -4.49 15.36 4.00
N ASP A 215 -5.64 15.56 4.63
CA ASP A 215 -6.51 14.47 5.10
C ASP A 215 -7.05 13.67 3.91
N LYS A 216 -7.51 14.38 2.87
CA LYS A 216 -8.06 13.77 1.66
C LYS A 216 -7.04 12.95 0.88
N SER A 217 -5.79 13.37 0.81
CA SER A 217 -4.73 12.66 0.07
C SER A 217 -4.39 11.33 0.73
N ILE A 218 -4.23 11.34 2.07
CA ILE A 218 -3.99 10.13 2.86
C ILE A 218 -5.19 9.19 2.77
N HIS A 219 -6.41 9.68 3.04
CA HIS A 219 -7.60 8.85 2.97
C HIS A 219 -7.81 8.22 1.60
N LYS A 220 -7.60 8.97 0.51
CA LYS A 220 -7.71 8.45 -0.86
C LYS A 220 -6.66 7.37 -1.11
N SER A 221 -5.42 7.56 -0.66
CA SER A 221 -4.34 6.59 -0.90
C SER A 221 -4.47 5.33 -0.05
N VAL A 222 -4.95 5.43 1.18
CA VAL A 222 -5.18 4.26 2.06
C VAL A 222 -6.39 3.47 1.57
N ASN A 223 -7.43 4.14 1.08
CA ASN A 223 -8.62 3.49 0.54
C ASN A 223 -8.51 3.08 -0.94
N SER A 224 -7.52 3.57 -1.68
CA SER A 224 -7.28 3.10 -3.04
C SER A 224 -6.74 1.67 -2.97
N GLN A 225 -7.46 0.73 -3.57
CA GLN A 225 -7.08 -0.69 -3.61
C GLN A 225 -5.60 -0.84 -3.99
N SER A 226 -4.87 -1.48 -3.10
CA SER A 226 -3.49 -1.96 -3.15
C SER A 226 -2.72 -1.68 -4.46
N ALA A 227 -1.67 -0.86 -4.37
CA ALA A 227 -0.64 -0.67 -5.40
C ALA A 227 0.25 -1.93 -5.57
N VAL A 228 -0.35 -3.08 -5.91
CA VAL A 228 0.33 -4.37 -6.07
C VAL A 228 0.95 -4.57 -7.46
N LEU A 229 0.85 -3.59 -8.36
CA LEU A 229 1.46 -3.69 -9.69
C LEU A 229 2.24 -2.42 -10.04
N LYS A 230 3.51 -2.41 -9.68
CA LYS A 230 4.54 -1.70 -10.45
C LYS A 230 5.49 -2.77 -10.98
N VAL A 231 5.15 -3.29 -12.15
CA VAL A 231 6.07 -4.08 -12.97
C VAL A 231 6.83 -3.06 -13.79
N GLU A 232 8.16 -3.04 -13.63
CA GLU A 232 9.09 -2.30 -14.48
C GLU A 232 9.07 -2.83 -15.92
#